data_AF-A0A2D6FC53-F1
#
_entry.id   AF-A0A2D6FC53-F1
#
_cell.length_a   1.000
_cell.length_b   1.000
_cell.length_c   1.000
_cell.angle_alpha   90.00
_cell.angle_beta   90.00
_cell.angle_gamma   90.00
#
_symmetry.space_group_name_H-M   'P 1'
#
loop_
_entity.id
_entity.type
_entity.pdbx_description
1 polymer ?
#
loop_
_entity_poly.entity_id
_entity_poly.type
_entity_poly.pdbx_seq_one_letter_code
_entity_poly.pdbx_strand_id
1 'polypeptide(L)'
;MSSACRSYLDAVNPPLIVLRSVVVALLLLLAATSPARGLEDCSLIQRLMNTLGASMARNRMLIAASQQTGDNKAHAEQASELLARQTRNYRDLREDFERNRCGRGWE
;
A
#
# COMPACT_ATOMS: atom_id res chain seq x y z
N MET A 1 9.16 -65.23 3.09
CA MET A 1 9.22 -63.83 2.61
C MET A 1 10.03 -63.00 3.59
N SER A 2 11.06 -62.34 3.07
CA SER A 2 12.17 -61.75 3.83
C SER A 2 11.78 -60.48 4.58
N SER A 3 12.33 -60.30 5.79
CA SER A 3 12.15 -59.14 6.68
C SER A 3 12.40 -57.79 5.99
N ALA A 4 13.24 -57.77 4.95
CA ALA A 4 13.54 -56.58 4.15
C ALA A 4 12.32 -55.96 3.45
N CYS A 5 11.30 -56.76 3.09
CA CYS A 5 10.10 -56.24 2.42
C CYS A 5 9.19 -55.45 3.40
N ARG A 6 9.26 -55.77 4.70
CA ARG A 6 8.46 -55.09 5.74
C ARG A 6 8.97 -53.68 6.01
N SER A 7 10.29 -53.49 6.06
CA SER A 7 10.90 -52.16 6.27
C SER A 7 10.68 -51.18 5.12
N TYR A 8 10.51 -51.68 3.87
CA TYR A 8 10.24 -50.83 2.71
C TYR A 8 8.79 -50.33 2.69
N LEU A 9 7.84 -51.15 3.18
CA LEU A 9 6.42 -50.76 3.28
C LEU A 9 6.18 -49.71 4.39
N ASP A 10 6.92 -49.78 5.50
CA ASP A 10 6.88 -48.74 6.56
C ASP A 10 7.50 -47.41 6.10
N ALA A 11 8.44 -47.43 5.13
CA ALA A 11 9.02 -46.22 4.55
C ALA A 11 8.11 -45.53 3.52
N VAL A 12 7.23 -46.29 2.85
CA VAL A 12 6.34 -45.79 1.78
C VAL A 12 5.01 -45.27 2.35
N ASN A 13 4.63 -45.66 3.57
CA ASN A 13 3.37 -45.27 4.19
C ASN A 13 3.62 -44.60 5.55
N PRO A 14 3.99 -43.31 5.58
CA PRO A 14 4.26 -42.62 6.83
C PRO A 14 3.01 -42.67 7.72
N PRO A 15 3.15 -42.87 9.04
CA PRO A 15 2.00 -42.92 9.92
C PRO A 15 1.20 -41.62 9.76
N LEU A 16 -0.14 -41.74 9.70
CA LEU A 16 -1.08 -40.62 9.50
C LEU A 16 -0.81 -39.40 10.38
N ILE A 17 -0.19 -39.63 11.55
CA ILE A 17 0.24 -38.60 12.50
C ILE A 17 1.36 -37.73 11.91
N VAL A 18 2.38 -38.32 11.29
CA VAL A 18 3.50 -37.58 10.65
C VAL A 18 2.98 -36.77 9.47
N LEU A 19 2.09 -37.35 8.65
CA LEU A 19 1.46 -36.64 7.54
C LEU A 19 0.64 -35.44 8.04
N ARG A 20 -0.14 -35.61 9.11
CA ARG A 20 -0.90 -34.52 9.75
C ARG A 20 0.00 -33.42 10.31
N SER A 21 1.09 -33.79 10.99
CA SER A 21 2.04 -32.83 11.55
C SER A 21 2.72 -32.00 10.45
N VAL A 22 3.11 -32.64 9.33
CA VAL A 22 3.71 -31.95 8.19
C VAL A 22 2.72 -31.02 7.51
N VAL A 23 1.45 -31.43 7.34
CA VAL A 23 0.40 -30.58 6.76
C VAL A 23 0.11 -29.37 7.66
N VAL A 24 0.03 -29.56 8.98
CA VAL A 24 -0.18 -28.46 9.93
C VAL A 24 1.00 -27.49 9.92
N ALA A 25 2.25 -27.99 9.87
CA ALA A 25 3.43 -27.15 9.75
C ALA A 25 3.44 -26.36 8.43
N LEU A 26 3.04 -26.98 7.32
CA LEU A 26 2.94 -26.32 6.02
C LEU A 26 1.87 -25.21 6.02
N LEU A 27 0.71 -25.48 6.63
CA LEU A 27 -0.38 -24.51 6.79
C LEU A 27 0.03 -23.33 7.66
N LEU A 28 0.78 -23.56 8.74
CA LEU A 28 1.32 -22.49 9.60
C LEU A 28 2.37 -21.64 8.87
N LEU A 29 3.22 -22.26 8.05
CA LEU A 29 4.20 -21.54 7.21
C LEU A 29 3.52 -20.69 6.12
N LEU A 30 2.44 -21.21 5.52
CA LEU A 30 1.60 -20.47 4.57
C LEU A 30 0.82 -19.34 5.24
N ALA A 31 0.40 -19.50 6.50
CA ALA A 31 -0.27 -18.46 7.27
C ALA A 31 0.68 -17.34 7.74
N ALA A 32 1.99 -17.60 7.79
CA ALA A 32 3.01 -16.63 8.21
C ALA A 32 3.40 -15.62 7.11
N THR A 33 2.92 -15.78 5.87
CA THR A 33 3.12 -14.77 4.82
C THR A 33 2.15 -13.60 5.03
N SER A 34 2.47 -12.75 6.00
CA SER A 34 1.70 -11.54 6.29
C SER A 34 1.74 -10.57 5.10
N PRO A 35 0.60 -10.09 4.58
CA PRO A 35 0.54 -9.10 3.48
C PRO A 35 0.86 -7.67 3.95
N ALA A 36 1.53 -7.50 5.09
CA ALA A 36 1.63 -6.25 5.83
C ALA A 36 2.27 -5.10 5.02
N ARG A 37 3.21 -5.41 4.12
CA ARG A 37 3.93 -4.39 3.32
C ARG A 37 2.99 -3.56 2.44
N GLY A 38 2.02 -4.19 1.77
CA GLY A 38 1.08 -3.48 0.90
C GLY A 38 0.13 -2.54 1.66
N LEU A 39 -0.27 -2.91 2.89
CA LEU A 39 -1.15 -2.09 3.72
C LEU A 39 -0.44 -0.85 4.28
N GLU A 40 0.83 -1.00 4.70
CA GLU A 40 1.64 0.12 5.18
C GLU A 40 1.88 1.16 4.06
N ASP A 41 2.23 0.69 2.85
CA ASP A 41 2.46 1.54 1.68
C ASP A 41 1.20 2.34 1.30
N CYS A 42 0.03 1.70 1.30
CA CYS A 42 -1.23 2.37 0.98
C CYS A 42 -1.61 3.45 2.00
N SER A 43 -1.39 3.20 3.29
CA SER A 43 -1.64 4.19 4.35
C SER A 43 -0.73 5.41 4.23
N LEU A 44 0.52 5.21 3.81
CA LEU A 44 1.49 6.28 3.58
C LEU A 44 1.09 7.12 2.37
N ILE A 45 0.79 6.47 1.24
CA ILE A 45 0.34 7.15 0.01
C ILE A 45 -0.90 8.00 0.31
N GLN A 46 -1.87 7.44 1.03
CA GLN A 46 -3.09 8.17 1.42
C GLN A 46 -2.79 9.40 2.29
N ARG A 47 -1.89 9.30 3.27
CA ARG A 47 -1.48 10.46 4.09
C ARG A 47 -0.80 11.54 3.23
N LEU A 48 0.07 11.14 2.31
CA LEU A 48 0.74 12.08 1.40
C LEU A 48 -0.28 12.80 0.51
N MET A 49 -1.26 12.07 -0.03
CA MET A 49 -2.34 12.68 -0.81
C MET A 49 -3.18 13.66 0.01
N ASN A 50 -3.54 13.32 1.25
CA ASN A 50 -4.30 14.20 2.15
C ASN A 50 -3.54 15.50 2.48
N THR A 51 -2.23 15.38 2.77
CA THR A 51 -1.40 16.55 3.06
C THR A 51 -1.18 17.44 1.85
N LEU A 52 -0.97 16.85 0.65
CA LEU A 52 -0.94 17.61 -0.61
C LEU A 52 -2.27 18.29 -0.87
N GLY A 53 -3.39 17.58 -0.71
CA GLY A 53 -4.75 18.14 -0.90
C GLY A 53 -5.00 19.37 -0.02
N ALA A 54 -4.65 19.29 1.26
CA ALA A 54 -4.76 20.41 2.18
C ALA A 54 -3.85 21.59 1.78
N SER A 55 -2.62 21.32 1.35
CA SER A 55 -1.69 22.36 0.89
C SER A 55 -2.18 23.06 -0.39
N MET A 56 -2.69 22.29 -1.35
CA MET A 56 -3.29 22.82 -2.58
C MET A 56 -4.51 23.70 -2.28
N ALA A 57 -5.37 23.29 -1.36
CA ALA A 57 -6.53 24.10 -0.94
C ALA A 57 -6.09 25.45 -0.34
N ARG A 58 -5.05 25.46 0.50
CA ARG A 58 -4.49 26.72 1.05
C ARG A 58 -3.92 27.61 -0.03
N ASN A 59 -3.16 27.06 -0.99
CA ASN A 59 -2.61 27.83 -2.10
C ASN A 59 -3.72 28.44 -2.97
N ARG A 60 -4.80 27.70 -3.22
CA ARG A 60 -5.99 28.25 -3.93
C ARG A 60 -6.63 29.40 -3.17
N MET A 61 -6.73 29.33 -1.84
CA MET A 61 -7.25 30.44 -1.02
C MET A 61 -6.34 31.67 -1.10
N LEU A 62 -5.02 31.49 -1.05
CA LEU A 62 -4.06 32.60 -1.17
C LEU A 62 -4.16 33.30 -2.53
N ILE A 63 -4.29 32.52 -3.61
CA ILE A 63 -4.49 33.06 -4.96
C ILE A 63 -5.81 33.84 -5.03
N ALA A 64 -6.91 33.26 -4.53
CA ALA A 64 -8.22 33.92 -4.54
C ALA A 64 -8.22 35.22 -3.72
N ALA A 65 -7.60 35.21 -2.54
CA ALA A 65 -7.48 36.39 -1.69
C ALA A 65 -6.72 37.53 -2.38
N SER A 66 -5.59 37.22 -3.04
CA SER A 66 -4.82 38.20 -3.79
C SER A 66 -5.57 38.75 -5.01
N GLN A 67 -6.35 37.91 -5.70
CA GLN A 67 -7.20 38.37 -6.80
C GLN A 67 -8.31 39.33 -6.31
N GLN A 68 -8.81 39.12 -5.09
CA GLN A 68 -9.90 39.91 -4.54
C GLN A 68 -9.44 41.26 -3.97
N THR A 69 -8.27 41.31 -3.33
CA THR A 69 -7.72 42.57 -2.78
C THR A 69 -6.85 43.33 -3.77
N GLY A 70 -6.30 42.65 -4.79
CA GLY A 70 -5.32 43.22 -5.72
C GLY A 70 -3.90 43.30 -5.15
N ASP A 71 -3.71 42.97 -3.88
CA ASP A 71 -2.43 43.00 -3.17
C ASP A 71 -1.70 41.67 -3.25
N ASN A 72 -0.40 41.67 -2.93
CA ASN A 72 0.41 40.46 -2.80
C ASN A 72 0.48 39.58 -4.07
N LYS A 73 0.41 40.19 -5.26
CA LYS A 73 0.45 39.48 -6.56
C LYS A 73 1.65 38.53 -6.70
N ALA A 74 2.83 38.95 -6.21
CA ALA A 74 4.02 38.11 -6.22
C ALA A 74 3.85 36.82 -5.39
N HIS A 75 3.17 36.91 -4.24
CA HIS A 75 2.86 35.73 -3.43
C HIS A 75 1.82 34.82 -4.11
N ALA A 76 0.84 35.39 -4.81
CA ALA A 76 -0.14 34.62 -5.57
C ALA A 76 0.49 33.91 -6.78
N GLU A 77 1.47 34.54 -7.44
CA GLU A 77 2.21 33.92 -8.54
C GLU A 77 3.06 32.76 -8.05
N GLN A 78 3.80 32.94 -6.95
CA GLN A 78 4.53 31.85 -6.28
C GLN A 78 3.60 30.72 -5.83
N ALA A 79 2.44 31.05 -5.25
CA ALA A 79 1.43 30.06 -4.86
C ALA A 79 0.85 29.32 -6.07
N SER A 80 0.71 30.00 -7.21
CA SER A 80 0.22 29.40 -8.47
C SER A 80 1.24 28.42 -9.05
N GLU A 81 2.52 28.78 -9.09
CA GLU A 81 3.58 27.85 -9.50
C GLU A 81 3.67 26.62 -8.59
N LEU A 82 3.59 26.85 -7.28
CA LEU A 82 3.62 25.78 -6.30
C LEU A 82 2.40 24.85 -6.46
N LEU A 83 1.21 25.42 -6.66
CA LEU A 83 -0.02 24.68 -6.91
C LEU A 83 0.09 23.81 -8.18
N ALA A 84 0.70 24.33 -9.25
CA ALA A 84 0.94 23.55 -10.47
C ALA A 84 1.86 22.34 -10.23
N ARG A 85 2.93 22.52 -9.45
CA ARG A 85 3.81 21.40 -9.03
C ARG A 85 3.07 20.39 -8.17
N GLN A 86 2.31 20.86 -7.17
CA GLN A 86 1.55 20.00 -6.27
C GLN A 86 0.46 19.20 -7.00
N THR A 87 -0.17 19.79 -8.02
CA THR A 87 -1.18 19.10 -8.83
C THR A 87 -0.58 17.91 -9.57
N ARG A 88 0.63 18.05 -10.14
CA ARG A 88 1.35 16.95 -10.77
C ARG A 88 1.70 15.87 -9.76
N ASN A 89 2.33 16.24 -8.64
CA ASN A 89 2.70 15.28 -7.60
C ASN A 89 1.48 14.52 -7.04
N TYR A 90 0.35 15.20 -6.86
CA TYR A 90 -0.89 14.57 -6.41
C TYR A 90 -1.41 13.55 -7.42
N ARG A 91 -1.33 13.86 -8.72
CA ARG A 91 -1.71 12.95 -9.80
C ARG A 91 -0.81 11.72 -9.82
N ASP A 92 0.50 11.90 -9.69
CA ASP A 92 1.44 10.78 -9.68
C ASP A 92 1.22 9.87 -8.45
N LEU A 93 0.99 10.46 -7.26
CA LEU A 93 0.60 9.72 -6.05
C LEU A 93 -0.74 8.99 -6.19
N ARG A 94 -1.70 9.58 -6.92
CA ARG A 94 -2.99 8.94 -7.23
C ARG A 94 -2.79 7.73 -8.14
N GLU A 95 -1.95 7.85 -9.18
CA GLU A 95 -1.60 6.74 -10.07
C GLU A 95 -0.89 5.62 -9.29
N ASP A 96 -0.02 5.96 -8.34
CA ASP A 96 0.63 5.01 -7.44
C ASP A 96 -0.37 4.29 -6.53
N PHE A 97 -1.34 5.03 -5.96
CA PHE A 97 -2.41 4.49 -5.14
C PHE A 97 -3.25 3.45 -5.91
N GLU A 98 -3.61 3.78 -7.15
CA GLU A 98 -4.39 2.90 -8.04
C GLU A 98 -3.57 1.69 -8.50
N ARG A 99 -2.31 1.89 -8.88
CA ARG A 99 -1.38 0.82 -9.31
C ARG A 99 -1.14 -0.21 -8.20
N ASN A 100 -1.01 0.23 -6.95
CA ASN A 100 -0.84 -0.65 -5.80
C ASN A 100 -2.16 -1.30 -5.33
N ARG A 101 -3.28 -1.06 -6.03
CA ARG A 101 -4.61 -1.59 -5.68
C ARG A 101 -4.98 -1.31 -4.22
N CYS A 102 -4.66 -0.11 -3.73
CA CYS A 102 -4.91 0.29 -2.35
C CYS A 102 -6.39 0.36 -1.93
N GLY A 103 -7.32 0.04 -2.84
CA GLY A 103 -8.74 -0.10 -2.55
C GLY A 103 -9.48 1.24 -2.44
N ARG A 104 -10.80 1.16 -2.23
CA ARG A 104 -11.73 2.31 -2.16
C ARG A 104 -11.61 3.13 -0.87
N GLY A 105 -10.41 3.31 -0.32
CA GLY A 105 -10.17 4.11 0.91
C GLY A 105 -10.45 5.62 0.79
N TRP A 106 -11.13 6.02 -0.28
CA TRP A 106 -11.61 7.36 -0.59
C TRP A 106 -13.14 7.48 -0.44
N GLU A 107 -13.83 6.36 -0.20
CA GLU A 107 -15.27 6.31 0.14
C GLU A 107 -15.51 6.64 1.62
#